data_AF-J4KLB7-F1
#
_entry.id   AF-J4KLB7-F1
#
_cell.length_a   1.000
_cell.length_b   1.000
_cell.length_c   1.000
_cell.angle_alpha   90.00
_cell.angle_beta   90.00
_cell.angle_gamma   90.00
#
_symmetry.space_group_name_H-M   'P 1'
#
loop_
_entity.id
_entity.type
_entity.pdbx_description
1 polymer ?
#
loop_
_entity_poly.entity_id
_entity_poly.type
_entity_poly.pdbx_seq_one_letter_code
_entity_poly.pdbx_strand_id
1 'polypeptide(L)' 'MKLFSTIVAIAMGAAAVSAAAEPLEKRCINNGSGCKADGSWGVCCSGFCLQYQGASSGVCK' A
#
# COMPACT_ATOMS: atom_id res chain seq x y z
N MET A 1 -52.19 -15.04 21.89
CA MET A 1 -52.39 -13.66 22.40
C MET A 1 -51.08 -13.26 23.04
N LYS A 2 -50.45 -12.12 22.80
CA LYS A 2 -50.78 -10.90 22.07
C LYS A 2 -49.44 -10.13 22.05
N LEU A 3 -49.11 -9.53 20.91
CA LEU A 3 -48.46 -8.21 20.80
C LEU A 3 -47.03 -8.12 21.36
N PHE A 4 -45.99 -8.24 20.53
CA PHE A 4 -45.43 -7.19 19.66
C PHE A 4 -45.02 -5.90 20.40
N SER A 5 -43.83 -5.41 20.03
CA SER A 5 -43.21 -4.11 20.36
C SER A 5 -42.39 -4.12 21.67
N THR A 6 -41.12 -3.73 21.71
CA THR A 6 -40.47 -2.60 21.01
C THR A 6 -38.95 -2.80 20.87
N ILE A 7 -38.49 -2.74 19.62
CA ILE A 7 -37.26 -2.07 19.11
C ILE A 7 -36.10 -1.89 20.10
N VAL A 8 -35.10 -2.78 20.03
CA VAL A 8 -33.76 -2.49 20.56
C VAL A 8 -32.86 -2.09 19.39
N ALA A 9 -32.32 -0.88 19.52
CA ALA A 9 -31.56 -0.16 18.51
C ALA A 9 -30.35 -0.96 17.98
N ILE A 10 -30.27 -1.08 16.67
CA ILE A 10 -29.08 -1.55 15.97
C ILE A 10 -28.04 -0.43 16.11
N ALA A 11 -27.11 -0.57 17.05
CA ALA A 11 -25.92 0.26 17.11
C ALA A 11 -25.06 -0.09 15.89
N MET A 12 -25.18 0.71 14.83
CA MET A 12 -24.21 0.76 13.74
C MET A 12 -22.89 1.27 14.32
N GLY A 13 -22.09 0.36 14.87
CA GLY A 13 -20.67 0.57 15.09
C GLY A 13 -19.97 0.55 13.73
N ALA A 14 -19.98 1.68 13.02
CA ALA A 14 -18.99 1.91 11.99
C ALA A 14 -17.64 2.03 12.72
N ALA A 15 -16.96 0.90 12.89
CA ALA A 15 -15.53 0.93 13.16
C ALA A 15 -14.91 1.66 11.98
N ALA A 16 -14.63 2.95 12.19
CA ALA A 16 -13.84 3.73 11.29
C ALA A 16 -12.53 2.97 11.12
N VAL A 17 -12.38 2.31 9.97
CA VAL A 17 -11.08 1.91 9.48
C VAL A 17 -10.35 3.21 9.20
N SER A 18 -9.74 3.78 10.24
CA SER A 18 -8.62 4.68 10.09
C SER A 18 -7.44 3.82 9.62
N ALA A 19 -7.54 3.30 8.39
CA ALA A 19 -6.39 3.30 7.53
C ALA A 19 -6.09 4.78 7.36
N ALA A 20 -5.31 5.34 8.29
CA ALA A 20 -4.40 6.39 7.92
C ALA A 20 -3.66 5.81 6.71
N ALA A 21 -4.17 6.12 5.52
CA ALA A 21 -3.32 6.29 4.37
C ALA A 21 -2.39 7.39 4.83
N GLU A 22 -1.33 7.00 5.53
CA GLU A 22 -0.12 7.78 5.57
C GLU A 22 0.06 8.24 4.13
N PRO A 23 0.30 9.55 3.90
CA PRO A 23 0.72 9.95 2.58
C PRO A 23 1.93 9.07 2.28
N LEU A 24 1.73 8.06 1.43
CA LEU A 24 2.79 7.32 0.79
C LEU A 24 3.39 8.34 -0.14
N GLU A 25 4.09 9.30 0.45
CA GLU A 25 5.14 10.04 -0.20
C GLU A 25 6.08 8.92 -0.58
N LYS A 26 5.82 8.37 -1.78
CA LYS A 26 6.62 7.34 -2.41
C LYS A 26 7.97 8.00 -2.57
N ARG A 27 8.77 7.95 -1.52
CA ARG A 27 10.19 8.25 -1.56
C ARG A 27 10.70 7.21 -2.53
N CYS A 28 10.81 7.66 -3.77
CA CYS A 28 11.37 6.89 -4.84
C CYS A 28 12.76 6.43 -4.41
N ILE A 29 13.19 5.30 -4.94
CA ILE A 29 14.49 4.75 -4.61
C ILE A 29 15.56 5.67 -5.22
N ASN A 30 16.47 6.19 -4.39
CA ASN A 30 17.55 7.06 -4.86
C ASN A 30 18.41 6.35 -5.92
N ASN A 31 18.85 7.11 -6.93
CA ASN A 31 19.81 6.61 -7.91
C ASN A 31 21.09 6.09 -7.21
N GLY A 32 21.62 4.97 -7.69
CA GLY A 32 22.71 4.24 -7.05
C GLY A 32 22.27 3.20 -6.01
N SER A 33 21.00 3.21 -5.57
CA SER A 33 20.46 2.21 -4.63
C SER A 33 19.94 0.98 -5.36
N GLY A 34 19.81 -0.13 -4.63
CA GLY A 34 19.27 -1.37 -5.17
C GLY A 34 17.79 -1.27 -5.55
N CYS A 35 17.40 -1.91 -6.65
CA CYS A 35 16.03 -1.93 -7.16
C CYS A 35 15.67 -3.29 -7.75
N LYS A 36 14.38 -3.50 -8.04
CA LYS A 36 13.91 -4.60 -8.87
C LYS A 36 13.11 -4.08 -10.06
N ALA A 37 13.36 -4.66 -11.23
CA ALA A 37 12.68 -4.33 -12.47
C ALA A 37 11.18 -4.66 -12.45
N ASP A 38 10.76 -5.59 -11.59
CA ASP A 38 9.34 -5.88 -11.33
C ASP A 38 8.63 -4.82 -10.47
N GLY A 39 9.37 -3.85 -9.93
CA GLY A 39 8.83 -2.79 -9.08
C GLY A 39 8.46 -3.21 -7.66
N SER A 40 8.70 -4.48 -7.26
CA SER A 40 8.34 -5.01 -5.94
C SER A 40 9.07 -4.33 -4.77
N TRP A 41 10.18 -3.65 -5.04
CA TRP A 41 10.94 -2.87 -4.04
C TRP A 41 10.63 -1.37 -4.08
N GLY A 42 9.67 -0.95 -4.91
CA GLY A 42 9.41 0.45 -5.25
C GLY A 42 10.02 0.85 -6.58
N VAL A 43 9.83 2.14 -6.93
CA VAL A 43 10.28 2.72 -8.20
C VAL A 43 11.45 3.67 -7.96
N CYS A 44 12.46 3.61 -8.83
CA CYS A 44 13.58 4.55 -8.83
C CYS A 44 13.10 5.98 -9.08
N CYS A 45 13.78 6.98 -8.52
CA CYS A 45 13.44 8.39 -8.74
C CYS A 45 13.56 8.82 -10.21
N SER A 46 14.45 8.18 -10.96
CA SER A 46 14.58 8.33 -12.40
C SER A 46 13.54 7.53 -13.22
N GLY A 47 12.80 6.63 -12.58
CA GLY A 47 11.96 5.64 -13.25
C GLY A 47 12.74 4.48 -13.89
N PHE A 48 14.07 4.44 -13.75
CA PHE A 48 14.91 3.43 -14.40
C PHE A 48 15.67 2.55 -13.40
N CYS A 49 15.38 1.25 -13.46
CA CYS A 49 16.08 0.20 -12.73
C CYS A 49 16.94 -0.63 -13.69
N LEU A 50 18.26 -0.53 -13.56
CA LEU A 50 19.19 -1.33 -14.36
C LEU A 50 19.40 -2.71 -13.70
N GLN A 51 18.62 -3.69 -14.15
CA GLN A 51 18.72 -5.09 -13.72
C GLN A 51 19.00 -6.01 -14.92
N TYR A 52 20.09 -6.78 -14.86
CA TYR A 52 20.41 -7.77 -15.89
C TYR A 52 19.47 -8.99 -15.81
N GLN A 53 19.22 -9.63 -16.95
CA GLN A 53 18.37 -10.83 -17.01
C GLN A 53 18.95 -11.93 -16.11
N GLY A 54 18.11 -12.53 -15.26
CA GLY A 54 18.52 -13.57 -14.31
C GLY A 54 19.16 -13.05 -13.02
N ALA A 55 19.49 -11.76 -12.91
CA ALA A 55 19.93 -11.18 -11.64
C ALA A 55 18.77 -11.07 -10.65
N SER A 56 19.04 -11.22 -9.35
CA SER A 56 18.02 -11.10 -8.29
C SER A 56 17.61 -9.66 -7.99
N SER A 57 18.46 -8.69 -8.32
CA SER A 57 18.23 -7.25 -8.18
C SER A 57 19.09 -6.45 -9.16
N GLY A 58 18.76 -5.17 -9.32
CA GLY A 58 19.49 -4.19 -10.12
C GLY A 58 19.82 -2.93 -9.31
N VAL A 59 20.18 -1.85 -10.01
CA VAL A 59 20.54 -0.56 -9.41
C VAL A 59 19.77 0.57 -10.10
N CYS A 60 19.23 1.50 -9.32
CA CYS A 60 18.58 2.71 -9.83
C CYS A 60 19.59 3.62 -10.52
N LYS A 61 19.18 4.22 -11.64
CA LYS A 61 20.05 5.02 -12.50
C LYS A 61 19.41 6.31 -12.89
#